data_AF-A0ABD5DU59-F1
#
_entry.id   AF-A0ABD5DU59-F1
#
_cell.length_a   1.000
_cell.length_b   1.000
_cell.length_c   1.000
_cell.angle_alpha   90.00
_cell.angle_beta   90.00
_cell.angle_gamma   90.00
#
_symmetry.space_group_name_H-M   'P 1'
#
loop_
_entity.id
_entity.type
_entity.pdbx_description
1 polymer ?
#
loop_
_entity_poly.entity_id
_entity_poly.type
_entity_poly.pdbx_seq_one_letter_code
_entity_poly.pdbx_strand_id
1 'polypeptide(L)'
;MINRYTADRKLRHDDAYTAGNVAGKRPDRATLVYTQRCKEAWKDVPVILGGIEASLRRTAHYDYWSDTVRRSVLVDSKADMLMFGNGERPLVEVAHRLAMGETIDQIRDVRNTAIMV
;
A
#
# COMPACT_ATOMS: atom_id res chain seq x y z
N MET A 1 -7.84 3.03 9.62
CA MET A 1 -9.14 3.60 9.98
C MET A 1 -10.19 2.53 10.18
N ILE A 2 -10.73 1.85 9.14
CA ILE A 2 -11.86 0.94 9.37
C ILE A 2 -11.54 -0.24 10.30
N ASN A 3 -10.32 -0.77 10.33
CA ASN A 3 -9.99 -1.82 11.33
C ASN A 3 -10.07 -1.32 12.78
N ARG A 4 -9.86 -0.01 13.02
CA ARG A 4 -9.91 0.62 14.35
C ARG A 4 -11.27 1.24 14.66
N TYR A 5 -12.06 1.59 13.65
CA TYR A 5 -13.34 2.28 13.78
C TYR A 5 -14.41 1.67 12.89
N THR A 6 -15.66 1.59 13.35
CA THR A 6 -16.81 1.22 12.52
C THR A 6 -17.06 2.26 11.42
N ALA A 7 -17.92 1.95 10.44
CA ALA A 7 -18.32 2.91 9.40
C ALA A 7 -18.93 4.20 10.02
N ASP A 8 -19.62 4.06 11.15
CA ASP A 8 -20.18 5.15 11.97
C ASP A 8 -19.15 5.83 12.89
N ARG A 9 -17.86 5.61 12.65
CA ARG A 9 -16.73 6.20 13.41
C ARG A 9 -16.70 5.81 14.91
N LYS A 10 -17.35 4.72 15.31
CA LYS A 10 -17.24 4.18 16.68
C LYS A 10 -15.97 3.35 16.82
N LEU A 11 -15.29 3.43 17.97
CA LEU A 11 -14.07 2.66 18.22
C LEU A 11 -14.38 1.15 18.25
N ARG A 12 -13.55 0.34 17.58
CA ARG A 12 -13.53 -1.12 17.71
C ARG A 12 -12.60 -1.53 18.85
N HIS A 13 -12.98 -2.57 19.59
CA HIS A 13 -12.20 -3.09 20.71
C HIS A 13 -11.34 -4.30 20.32
N ASP A 14 -11.42 -4.73 19.06
CA ASP A 14 -10.67 -5.81 18.45
C ASP A 14 -10.11 -5.42 17.07
N ASP A 15 -9.06 -6.12 16.62
CA ASP A 15 -8.52 -6.05 15.26
C ASP A 15 -8.17 -7.45 14.75
N ALA A 16 -9.02 -7.99 13.88
CA ALA A 16 -8.93 -9.35 13.34
C ALA A 16 -7.59 -9.68 12.62
N TYR A 17 -6.81 -8.67 12.29
CA TYR A 17 -5.54 -8.85 11.59
C TYR A 17 -4.32 -8.47 12.44
N THR A 18 -4.53 -8.21 13.73
CA THR A 18 -3.46 -8.06 14.72
C THR A 18 -3.35 -9.36 15.51
N ALA A 19 -2.12 -9.79 15.83
CA ALA A 19 -1.89 -11.00 16.63
C ALA A 19 -2.68 -10.97 17.96
N GLY A 20 -3.48 -12.01 18.20
CA GLY A 20 -4.37 -12.11 19.37
C GLY A 20 -5.58 -11.17 19.33
N ASN A 21 -5.94 -10.63 18.17
CA ASN A 21 -7.04 -9.68 17.96
C ASN A 21 -6.93 -8.37 18.76
N VAL A 22 -5.73 -8.02 19.21
CA VAL A 22 -5.53 -6.87 20.09
C VAL A 22 -5.73 -5.55 19.35
N ALA A 23 -6.70 -4.74 19.78
CA ALA A 23 -6.93 -3.43 19.21
C ALA A 23 -5.77 -2.44 19.43
N GLY A 24 -5.65 -1.46 18.55
CA GLY A 24 -4.74 -0.31 18.71
C GLY A 24 -3.27 -0.56 18.35
N LYS A 25 -2.86 -1.80 18.01
CA LYS A 25 -1.47 -2.07 17.58
C LYS A 25 -1.21 -1.74 16.12
N ARG A 26 -2.21 -1.90 15.25
CA ARG A 26 -2.10 -1.52 13.84
C ARG A 26 -2.26 -0.02 13.70
N PRO A 27 -1.32 0.69 13.05
CA PRO A 27 -1.45 2.11 12.81
C PRO A 27 -2.58 2.39 11.83
N ASP A 28 -3.16 3.57 11.99
CA ASP A 28 -4.06 4.12 11.00
C ASP A 28 -3.32 4.43 9.69
N ARG A 29 -3.95 4.14 8.55
CA ARG A 29 -3.32 4.18 7.21
C ARG A 29 -2.04 3.34 7.15
N ALA A 30 -2.17 2.06 7.50
CA ALA A 30 -1.05 1.15 7.70
C ALA A 30 -0.13 1.03 6.48
N THR A 31 -0.67 1.03 5.25
CA THR A 31 0.14 1.07 4.03
C THR A 31 1.15 2.20 4.04
N LEU A 32 0.75 3.41 4.44
CA LEU A 32 1.63 4.58 4.47
C LEU A 32 2.70 4.45 5.57
N VAL A 33 2.27 4.12 6.79
CA VAL A 33 3.19 4.02 7.94
C VAL A 33 4.22 2.92 7.74
N TYR A 34 3.80 1.73 7.28
CA TYR A 34 4.73 0.63 7.07
C TYR A 34 5.66 0.87 5.87
N THR A 35 5.19 1.49 4.80
CA THR A 35 6.08 1.88 3.68
C THR A 35 7.19 2.80 4.17
N GLN A 36 6.85 3.81 4.98
CA GLN A 36 7.84 4.73 5.55
C GLN A 36 8.87 3.99 6.42
N ARG A 37 8.42 3.08 7.30
CA ARG A 37 9.33 2.26 8.11
C ARG A 37 10.25 1.38 7.26
N CYS A 38 9.73 0.76 6.19
CA CYS A 38 10.55 -0.01 5.26
C CYS A 38 11.63 0.86 4.62
N LYS A 39 11.28 2.06 4.14
CA LYS A 39 12.25 2.98 3.51
C LYS A 39 13.21 3.63 4.51
N GLU A 40 12.82 3.81 5.77
CA GLU A 40 13.71 4.24 6.85
C GLU A 40 14.79 3.18 7.13
N ALA A 41 14.39 1.91 7.17
CA ALA A 41 15.29 0.81 7.50
C ALA A 41 16.18 0.38 6.33
N TRP A 42 15.64 0.38 5.10
CA TRP A 42 16.37 0.04 3.88
C TRP A 42 15.95 0.96 2.73
N LYS A 43 16.76 1.99 2.46
CA LYS A 43 16.46 3.00 1.42
C LYS A 43 16.56 2.47 -0.01
N ASP A 44 17.45 1.52 -0.23
CA ASP A 44 17.77 1.00 -1.57
C ASP A 44 16.92 -0.21 -1.96
N VAL A 45 16.09 -0.72 -1.05
CA VAL A 45 15.21 -1.86 -1.31
C VAL A 45 13.88 -1.35 -1.87
N PRO A 46 13.47 -1.79 -3.08
CA PRO A 46 12.18 -1.41 -3.65
C PRO A 46 11.01 -1.82 -2.76
N VAL A 47 10.05 -0.91 -2.58
CA VAL A 47 8.79 -1.18 -1.88
C VAL A 47 7.64 -1.19 -2.87
N ILE A 48 6.99 -2.35 -2.99
CA ILE A 48 5.84 -2.57 -3.87
C ILE A 48 4.58 -2.71 -3.02
N LEU A 49 3.58 -1.85 -3.27
CA LEU A 49 2.29 -1.90 -2.57
C LEU A 49 1.35 -2.90 -3.23
N GLY A 50 0.48 -3.51 -2.43
CA GLY A 50 -0.56 -4.40 -2.91
C GLY A 50 -1.79 -4.43 -2.00
N GLY A 51 -2.77 -5.24 -2.40
CA GLY A 51 -4.00 -5.45 -1.64
C GLY A 51 -5.06 -4.37 -1.86
N ILE A 52 -6.16 -4.51 -1.10
CA ILE A 52 -7.37 -3.71 -1.27
C ILE A 52 -7.11 -2.22 -1.01
N GLU A 53 -6.39 -1.88 0.07
CA GLU A 53 -6.10 -0.48 0.43
C GLU A 53 -5.30 0.23 -0.67
N ALA A 54 -4.25 -0.40 -1.19
CA ALA A 54 -3.45 0.17 -2.27
C ALA A 54 -4.26 0.27 -3.57
N SER A 55 -4.95 -0.80 -3.96
CA SER A 55 -5.74 -0.86 -5.20
C SER A 55 -6.79 0.26 -5.31
N LEU A 56 -7.52 0.51 -4.21
CA LEU A 56 -8.57 1.53 -4.15
C LEU A 56 -8.00 2.96 -4.09
N ARG A 57 -6.77 3.13 -3.59
CA ARG A 57 -6.10 4.43 -3.43
C ARG A 57 -5.04 4.71 -4.49
N ARG A 58 -5.00 3.92 -5.57
CA ARG A 58 -4.00 4.06 -6.65
C ARG A 58 -4.15 5.36 -7.44
N THR A 59 -5.36 5.88 -7.55
CA THR A 59 -5.66 7.18 -8.16
C THR A 59 -6.08 8.19 -7.09
N ALA A 60 -6.29 9.43 -7.52
CA ALA A 60 -7.02 10.38 -6.68
C ALA A 60 -8.37 9.79 -6.27
N HIS A 61 -8.73 9.96 -4.99
CA HIS A 61 -9.92 9.38 -4.38
C HIS A 61 -10.45 10.28 -3.27
N TYR A 62 -11.75 10.24 -3.04
CA TYR A 62 -12.36 10.88 -1.89
C TYR A 62 -12.12 10.04 -0.63
N ASP A 63 -11.55 10.65 0.42
CA ASP A 63 -11.31 10.00 1.70
C ASP A 63 -12.40 10.42 2.70
N TYR A 64 -13.32 9.50 2.98
CA TYR A 64 -14.44 9.72 3.91
C TYR A 64 -14.00 10.08 5.34
N TRP A 65 -12.81 9.69 5.76
CA TRP A 65 -12.31 9.95 7.11
C TRP A 65 -11.84 11.39 7.27
N SER A 66 -11.18 11.95 6.26
CA SER A 66 -10.72 13.34 6.24
C SER A 66 -11.58 14.29 5.42
N ASP A 67 -12.73 13.85 4.89
CA ASP A 67 -13.68 14.65 4.10
C ASP A 67 -13.00 15.49 3.00
N THR A 68 -12.07 14.85 2.27
CA THR A 68 -11.19 15.53 1.32
C THR A 68 -10.82 14.60 0.18
N VAL A 69 -10.56 15.18 -1.00
CA VAL A 69 -9.96 14.44 -2.12
C VAL A 69 -8.46 14.30 -1.85
N ARG A 70 -7.99 13.06 -1.76
CA ARG A 70 -6.57 12.73 -1.64
C ARG A 70 -6.02 12.31 -2.99
N ARG A 71 -4.74 12.61 -3.20
CA ARG A 71 -3.95 12.07 -4.31
C ARG A 71 -3.69 10.58 -4.14
N SER A 72 -3.06 9.98 -5.15
CA SER A 72 -2.63 8.59 -5.10
C SER A 72 -1.79 8.31 -3.85
N VAL A 73 -1.99 7.13 -3.25
CA VAL A 73 -1.18 6.66 -2.12
C VAL A 73 0.30 6.61 -2.45
N LEU A 74 0.68 6.39 -3.72
CA LEU A 74 2.07 6.39 -4.17
C LEU A 74 2.79 7.71 -3.89
N VAL A 75 2.08 8.85 -3.97
CA VAL A 75 2.69 10.16 -3.72
C VAL A 75 3.05 10.35 -2.26
N ASP A 76 2.16 9.92 -1.36
CA ASP A 76 2.31 10.09 0.09
C ASP A 76 3.19 9.00 0.72
N SER A 77 3.10 7.76 0.24
CA SER A 77 3.88 6.63 0.76
C SER A 77 5.32 6.61 0.25
N LYS A 78 5.57 7.20 -0.93
CA LYS A 78 6.84 7.10 -1.66
C LYS A 78 7.23 5.68 -2.04
N ALA A 79 6.28 4.74 -2.08
CA ALA A 79 6.53 3.41 -2.63
C ALA A 79 6.90 3.50 -4.12
N ASP A 80 7.68 2.53 -4.58
CA ASP A 80 8.27 2.53 -5.92
C ASP A 80 7.30 2.02 -6.98
N MET A 81 6.40 1.11 -6.58
CA MET A 81 5.35 0.56 -7.44
C MET A 81 4.12 0.15 -6.62
N LEU A 82 2.98 0.07 -7.28
CA LEU A 82 1.73 -0.44 -6.71
C LEU A 82 1.11 -1.46 -7.65
N MET A 83 0.79 -2.65 -7.16
CA MET A 83 0.03 -3.69 -7.86
C MET A 83 -1.44 -3.61 -7.44
N PHE A 84 -2.35 -3.58 -8.43
CA PHE A 84 -3.80 -3.47 -8.18
C PHE A 84 -4.59 -4.59 -8.86
N GLY A 85 -5.71 -4.97 -8.25
CA GLY A 85 -6.50 -6.11 -8.73
C GLY A 85 -5.81 -7.45 -8.43
N ASN A 86 -5.87 -8.39 -9.39
CA ASN A 86 -5.13 -9.65 -9.28
C ASN A 86 -3.62 -9.36 -9.35
N GLY A 87 -2.92 -9.70 -8.27
CA GLY A 87 -1.51 -9.38 -8.05
C GLY A 87 -0.57 -10.55 -8.39
N GLU A 88 -1.09 -11.75 -8.58
CA GLU A 88 -0.33 -12.98 -8.71
C GLU A 88 0.55 -12.96 -9.97
N ARG A 89 -0.03 -12.55 -11.10
CA ARG A 89 0.72 -12.41 -12.37
C ARG A 89 1.75 -11.29 -12.34
N PRO A 90 1.40 -10.03 -12.00
CA PRO A 90 2.41 -8.96 -11.98
C PRO A 90 3.49 -9.18 -10.90
N LEU A 91 3.16 -9.81 -9.76
CA LEU A 91 4.15 -10.14 -8.74
C LEU A 91 5.25 -11.06 -9.28
N VAL A 92 4.85 -12.15 -9.94
CA VAL A 92 5.79 -13.12 -10.51
C VAL A 92 6.65 -12.45 -11.59
N GLU A 93 6.04 -11.67 -12.48
CA GLU A 93 6.75 -10.96 -13.55
C GLU A 93 7.77 -9.96 -13.01
N VAL A 94 7.37 -9.10 -12.07
CA VAL A 94 8.27 -8.10 -11.46
C VAL A 94 9.38 -8.80 -10.67
N ALA A 95 9.07 -9.85 -9.91
CA ALA A 95 10.08 -10.58 -9.14
C ALA A 95 11.15 -11.22 -10.04
N HIS A 96 10.75 -11.82 -11.17
CA HIS A 96 11.71 -12.37 -12.13
C HIS A 96 12.59 -11.30 -12.76
N ARG A 97 12.02 -10.14 -13.15
CA ARG A 97 12.79 -9.03 -13.74
C ARG A 97 13.79 -8.44 -12.77
N LEU A 98 13.38 -8.23 -11.51
CA LEU A 98 14.30 -7.81 -10.43
C LEU A 98 15.42 -8.84 -10.21
N ALA A 99 15.10 -10.13 -10.24
CA ALA A 99 16.11 -11.20 -10.12
C ALA A 99 17.09 -11.27 -11.31
N MET A 100 16.68 -10.81 -12.50
CA MET A 100 17.54 -10.66 -13.68
C MET A 100 18.38 -9.37 -13.66
N GLY A 101 18.25 -8.55 -12.61
CA GLY A 101 19.04 -7.34 -12.42
C GLY A 101 18.42 -6.07 -12.99
N GLU A 102 17.18 -6.12 -13.48
CA GLU A 102 16.46 -4.91 -13.88
C GLU A 102 16.09 -4.08 -12.64
N THR A 103 16.26 -2.76 -12.72
CA THR A 103 15.90 -1.88 -11.60
C THR A 103 14.41 -1.58 -11.60
N ILE A 104 13.83 -1.31 -10.43
CA ILE A 104 12.38 -1.11 -10.30
C ILE A 104 11.84 0.04 -11.16
N ASP A 105 12.66 1.07 -11.41
CA ASP A 105 12.31 2.25 -12.22
C ASP A 105 12.28 1.98 -13.74
N GLN A 106 12.91 0.89 -14.19
CA GLN A 106 12.89 0.41 -15.58
C GLN A 106 11.61 -0.39 -15.89
N ILE A 107 11.00 -0.99 -14.87
CA ILE A 107 9.81 -1.84 -15.00
C ILE A 107 8.54 -0.97 -15.06
N ARG A 108 8.13 -0.57 -16.27
CA ARG A 108 7.01 0.37 -16.50
C ARG A 108 5.84 -0.19 -17.30
N ASP A 109 5.99 -1.40 -17.81
CA ASP A 109 5.12 -2.02 -18.81
C ASP A 109 4.38 -3.26 -18.29
N VAL A 110 4.53 -3.58 -17.00
CA VAL A 110 3.82 -4.67 -16.35
C VAL A 110 2.37 -4.29 -16.12
N ARG A 111 1.44 -5.10 -16.64
CA ARG A 111 0.00 -4.88 -16.46
C ARG A 111 -0.37 -4.90 -14.98
N ASN A 112 -1.45 -4.22 -14.63
CA ASN A 112 -1.95 -4.14 -13.25
C ASN A 112 -0.96 -3.49 -12.26
N THR A 113 -0.03 -2.69 -12.77
CA THR A 113 0.88 -1.87 -11.94
C THR A 113 0.61 -0.38 -12.14
N ALA A 114 0.89 0.41 -11.11
CA ALA A 114 0.90 1.85 -11.13
C ALA A 114 2.24 2.34 -10.55
N ILE A 115 2.79 3.37 -11.18
CA ILE A 115 4.09 3.97 -10.85
C ILE A 115 3.97 5.49 -10.88
N MET A 116 4.89 6.17 -10.20
CA MET A 116 5.09 7.62 -10.36
C MET A 116 6.13 7.83 -11.47
N VAL A 117 5.83 8.73 -12.42
CA VAL A 117 6.74 9.12 -13.52
C VAL A 117 7.10 10.58 -13.36
#